data_AF-A0A2E7HPA7-F1
#
_entry.id   AF-A0A2E7HPA7-F1
#
_cell.length_a   1.000
_cell.length_b   1.000
_cell.length_c   1.000
_cell.angle_alpha   90.00
_cell.angle_beta   90.00
_cell.angle_gamma   90.00
#
_symmetry.space_group_name_H-M   'P 1'
#
loop_
_entity.id
_entity.type
_entity.pdbx_description
1 polymer ?
#
loop_
_entity_poly.entity_id
_entity_poly.type
_entity_poly.pdbx_seq_one_letter_code
_entity_poly.pdbx_strand_id
1 'polypeptide(L)'
;MTPSFLSLFYAITRNSAMDPNKWGPVTWRVLHGLVEEYVPALHESYQGLFYSLAATLPCSKCRNNYVLKLIERPFPCDRSIVVVRNWLIDIHNAVNTDLRKPVLSRKKAREKIVPLKQGDVKKMLGFIRTNMVKNRPPRSYRAGLKILEQHLGQILSVVTSFRKISPPAPPRRRPPPRSRSAR
;
A
#
# COMPACT_ATOMS: atom_id res chain seq x y z
N MET A 1 -23.21 2.05 31.10
CA MET A 1 -23.97 1.08 30.30
C MET A 1 -23.01 0.34 29.38
N THR A 2 -22.64 -0.89 29.72
CA THR A 2 -21.79 -1.74 28.87
C THR A 2 -22.59 -2.17 27.64
N PRO A 3 -22.01 -2.13 26.43
CA PRO A 3 -22.70 -2.70 25.27
C PRO A 3 -22.86 -4.19 25.51
N SER A 4 -24.08 -4.71 25.33
CA SER A 4 -24.35 -6.14 25.42
C SER A 4 -23.42 -6.92 24.48
N PHE A 5 -23.11 -8.18 24.80
CA PHE A 5 -22.33 -9.05 23.93
C PHE A 5 -22.87 -9.05 22.49
N LEU A 6 -24.19 -8.96 22.31
CA LEU A 6 -24.86 -8.81 21.02
C LEU A 6 -24.52 -7.50 20.29
N SER A 7 -24.39 -6.38 20.99
CA SER A 7 -23.97 -5.08 20.41
C SER A 7 -22.50 -5.10 19.97
N LEU A 8 -21.63 -5.76 20.74
CA LEU A 8 -20.24 -5.97 20.36
C LEU A 8 -20.13 -6.92 19.16
N PHE A 9 -20.92 -8.01 19.16
CA PHE A 9 -21.01 -8.95 18.04
C PHE A 9 -21.54 -8.27 16.77
N TYR A 10 -22.59 -7.45 16.88
CA TYR A 10 -23.18 -6.70 15.77
C TYR A 10 -22.26 -5.60 15.21
N ALA A 11 -21.42 -5.00 16.05
CA ALA A 11 -20.38 -4.07 15.63
C ALA A 11 -19.23 -4.77 14.87
N ILE A 12 -18.95 -6.04 15.22
CA ILE A 12 -17.96 -6.89 14.54
C ILE A 12 -18.52 -7.44 13.21
N THR A 13 -19.83 -7.75 13.15
CA THR A 13 -20.49 -8.34 11.98
C THR A 13 -21.14 -7.34 11.03
N ARG A 14 -21.09 -6.02 11.31
CA ARG A 14 -21.70 -5.01 10.42
C ARG A 14 -21.07 -5.08 9.03
N ASN A 15 -21.82 -5.74 8.14
CA ASN A 15 -21.43 -6.07 6.79
C ASN A 15 -21.66 -4.86 5.90
N SER A 16 -20.70 -3.96 5.86
CA SER A 16 -20.68 -2.90 4.87
C SER A 16 -19.30 -2.80 4.27
N ALA A 17 -18.87 -3.94 3.71
CA ALA A 17 -17.63 -4.06 2.99
C ALA A 17 -17.78 -3.47 1.60
N MET A 18 -16.95 -2.47 1.27
CA MET A 18 -16.72 -2.11 -0.11
C MET A 18 -16.09 -3.32 -0.82
N ASP A 19 -16.56 -3.63 -2.02
CA ASP A 19 -16.04 -4.74 -2.84
C ASP A 19 -14.51 -4.66 -2.99
N PRO A 20 -13.75 -5.65 -2.46
CA PRO A 20 -12.29 -5.72 -2.56
C PRO A 20 -11.74 -5.65 -3.98
N ASN A 21 -12.53 -6.04 -4.99
CA ASN A 21 -12.10 -5.96 -6.38
C ASN A 21 -12.02 -4.51 -6.89
N LYS A 22 -12.72 -3.56 -6.25
CA LYS A 22 -12.71 -2.14 -6.64
C LYS A 22 -11.56 -1.36 -6.03
N TRP A 23 -11.30 -1.55 -4.73
CA TRP A 23 -10.29 -0.80 -3.99
C TRP A 23 -8.96 -1.54 -3.85
N GLY A 24 -8.98 -2.88 -3.76
CA GLY A 24 -7.80 -3.72 -3.51
C GLY A 24 -6.67 -3.54 -4.52
N PRO A 25 -6.93 -3.61 -5.84
CA PRO A 25 -5.89 -3.42 -6.85
C PRO A 25 -5.22 -2.03 -6.78
N VAL A 26 -6.00 -0.99 -6.46
CA VAL A 26 -5.48 0.38 -6.30
C VAL A 26 -4.62 0.46 -5.04
N THR A 27 -5.08 -0.08 -3.92
CA THR A 27 -4.31 -0.13 -2.67
C THR A 27 -3.00 -0.89 -2.86
N TRP A 28 -3.00 -2.08 -3.45
CA TRP A 28 -1.77 -2.84 -3.70
C TRP A 28 -0.78 -2.08 -4.58
N ARG A 29 -1.26 -1.41 -5.63
CA ARG A 29 -0.40 -0.56 -6.47
C ARG A 29 0.26 0.55 -5.65
N VAL A 30 -0.51 1.21 -4.77
CA VAL A 30 0.04 2.25 -3.89
C VAL A 30 1.10 1.68 -2.97
N LEU A 31 0.82 0.57 -2.28
CA LEU A 31 1.75 -0.03 -1.31
C LEU A 31 3.05 -0.50 -1.97
N HIS A 32 2.96 -1.23 -3.09
CA HIS A 32 4.15 -1.68 -3.81
C HIS A 32 4.94 -0.50 -4.38
N GLY A 33 4.25 0.50 -4.94
CA GLY A 33 4.90 1.72 -5.45
C GLY A 33 5.59 2.55 -4.37
N LEU A 34 5.04 2.61 -3.15
CA LEU A 34 5.67 3.30 -2.01
C LEU A 34 6.94 2.58 -1.53
N VAL A 35 6.95 1.24 -1.55
CA VAL A 35 8.11 0.44 -1.13
C VAL A 35 9.25 0.47 -2.15
N GLU A 36 8.97 0.68 -3.44
CA GLU A 36 10.03 0.93 -4.42
C GLU A 36 10.77 2.26 -4.18
N GLU A 37 10.12 3.20 -3.51
CA GLU A 37 10.66 4.51 -3.13
C GLU A 37 11.07 4.52 -1.64
N TYR A 38 11.31 3.36 -1.06
CA TYR A 38 11.56 3.22 0.37
C TYR A 38 12.82 3.99 0.82
N VAL A 39 12.65 4.82 1.86
CA VAL A 39 13.73 5.59 2.48
C VAL A 39 13.95 5.07 3.92
N PRO A 40 15.14 4.54 4.26
CA PRO A 40 15.43 3.98 5.60
C PRO A 40 15.18 4.94 6.77
N ALA A 41 15.37 6.25 6.55
CA ALA A 41 15.10 7.29 7.55
C ALA A 41 13.61 7.45 7.89
N LEU A 42 12.72 6.90 7.07
CA LEU A 42 11.26 6.92 7.26
C LEU A 42 10.69 5.57 7.67
N HIS A 43 11.53 4.61 8.08
CA HIS A 43 11.12 3.23 8.36
C HIS A 43 9.90 3.13 9.27
N GLU A 44 9.84 3.94 10.32
CA GLU A 44 8.78 4.05 11.30
C GLU A 44 7.50 4.61 10.68
N SER A 45 7.62 5.54 9.73
CA SER A 45 6.48 6.03 8.96
C SER A 45 5.93 4.94 8.03
N TYR A 46 6.79 4.14 7.39
CA TYR A 46 6.33 2.97 6.62
C TYR A 46 5.64 1.96 7.53
N GLN A 47 6.21 1.62 8.68
CA GLN A 47 5.62 0.70 9.65
C GLN A 47 4.24 1.21 10.12
N GLY A 48 4.14 2.48 10.52
CA GLY A 48 2.90 3.10 10.95
C GLY A 48 1.84 3.12 9.83
N LEU A 49 2.24 3.40 8.59
CA LEU A 49 1.38 3.28 7.41
C LEU A 49 0.84 1.85 7.29
N PHE A 50 1.69 0.83 7.28
CA PHE A 50 1.26 -0.56 7.09
C PHE A 50 0.38 -1.09 8.22
N TYR A 51 0.65 -0.70 9.46
CA TYR A 51 -0.18 -1.10 10.61
C TYR A 51 -1.52 -0.36 10.66
N SER A 52 -1.56 0.91 10.23
CA SER A 52 -2.83 1.65 10.15
C SER A 52 -3.85 1.03 9.18
N LEU A 53 -3.40 0.24 8.20
CA LEU A 53 -4.27 -0.52 7.29
C LEU A 53 -5.15 -1.52 8.02
N ALA A 54 -4.67 -2.10 9.14
CA ALA A 54 -5.47 -3.02 9.96
C ALA A 54 -6.79 -2.40 10.45
N ALA A 55 -6.82 -1.07 10.64
CA ALA A 55 -8.02 -0.34 11.02
C ALA A 55 -8.75 0.33 9.85
N THR A 56 -8.05 0.60 8.74
CA THR A 56 -8.56 1.50 7.69
C THR A 56 -9.03 0.80 6.41
N LEU A 57 -8.67 -0.47 6.18
CA LEU A 57 -9.14 -1.18 4.98
C LEU A 57 -10.68 -1.20 4.92
N PRO A 58 -11.30 -0.91 3.76
CA PRO A 58 -12.75 -0.72 3.64
C PRO A 58 -13.55 -2.04 3.54
N CYS A 59 -13.10 -3.07 4.25
CA CYS A 59 -13.68 -4.41 4.29
C CYS A 59 -13.33 -5.08 5.63
N SER A 60 -14.33 -5.46 6.44
CA SER A 60 -14.13 -6.05 7.78
C SER A 60 -13.38 -7.37 7.74
N LYS A 61 -13.81 -8.30 6.88
CA LYS A 61 -13.12 -9.58 6.68
C LYS A 61 -11.66 -9.38 6.25
N CYS A 62 -11.42 -8.42 5.37
CA CYS A 62 -10.09 -8.11 4.88
C CYS A 62 -9.19 -7.53 5.99
N ARG A 63 -9.73 -6.67 6.86
CA ARG A 63 -9.00 -6.17 8.05
C ARG A 63 -8.60 -7.30 8.98
N ASN A 64 -9.55 -8.17 9.35
CA ASN A 64 -9.28 -9.29 10.25
C ASN A 64 -8.21 -10.22 9.67
N ASN A 65 -8.35 -10.59 8.39
CA ASN A 65 -7.37 -11.41 7.71
C ASN A 65 -5.99 -10.74 7.63
N TYR A 66 -5.95 -9.42 7.41
CA TYR A 66 -4.71 -8.65 7.35
C TYR A 66 -4.01 -8.56 8.72
N VAL A 67 -4.77 -8.41 9.82
CA VAL A 67 -4.23 -8.49 11.18
C VAL A 67 -3.53 -9.82 11.42
N LEU A 68 -4.15 -10.94 11.05
CA LEU A 68 -3.53 -12.27 11.18
C LEU A 68 -2.21 -12.36 10.40
N LYS A 69 -2.17 -11.79 9.19
CA LYS A 69 -0.95 -11.77 8.37
C LYS A 69 0.16 -10.91 8.96
N LEU A 70 -0.20 -9.80 9.62
CA LEU A 70 0.77 -8.97 10.34
C LEU A 70 1.30 -9.66 11.61
N ILE A 71 0.48 -10.50 12.26
CA ILE A 71 0.95 -11.31 13.41
C ILE A 71 1.92 -12.38 12.93
N GLU A 72 1.58 -13.11 11.87
CA GLU A 72 2.45 -14.15 11.28
C GLU A 72 3.74 -13.57 10.67
N ARG A 73 3.65 -12.37 10.09
CA ARG A 73 4.74 -11.72 9.35
C ARG A 73 4.79 -10.24 9.76
N PRO A 74 5.32 -9.94 10.96
CA PRO A 74 5.43 -8.55 11.43
C PRO A 74 6.28 -7.72 10.47
N PHE A 75 6.09 -6.41 10.50
CA PHE A 75 6.92 -5.50 9.71
C PHE A 75 8.40 -5.70 10.10
N PRO A 76 9.32 -5.85 9.14
CA PRO A 76 10.69 -6.25 9.44
C PRO A 76 11.44 -5.15 10.19
N CYS A 77 12.32 -5.52 11.14
CA CYS A 77 13.23 -4.58 11.80
C CYS A 77 14.39 -4.14 10.90
N ASP A 78 14.76 -4.98 9.92
CA ASP A 78 15.77 -4.65 8.92
C ASP A 78 15.24 -3.53 8.01
N ARG A 79 15.97 -2.41 7.98
CA ARG A 79 15.62 -1.21 7.23
C ARG A 79 16.04 -1.28 5.77
N SER A 80 16.49 -2.42 5.26
CA SER A 80 16.82 -2.61 3.85
C SER A 80 15.57 -2.61 2.98
N ILE A 81 15.60 -1.84 1.89
CA ILE A 81 14.55 -1.83 0.87
C ILE A 81 14.26 -3.25 0.35
N VAL A 82 15.28 -4.11 0.23
CA VAL A 82 15.11 -5.47 -0.26
C VAL A 82 14.25 -6.29 0.70
N VAL A 83 14.48 -6.13 2.01
CA VAL A 83 13.73 -6.84 3.04
C VAL A 83 12.30 -6.35 3.11
N VAL A 84 12.07 -5.03 3.16
CA VAL A 84 10.72 -4.44 3.20
C VAL A 84 9.91 -4.80 1.93
N ARG A 85 10.55 -4.78 0.75
CA ARG A 85 9.94 -5.21 -0.51
C ARG A 85 9.53 -6.68 -0.48
N ASN A 86 10.44 -7.56 -0.06
CA ASN A 86 10.16 -8.99 0.00
C ASN A 86 9.06 -9.30 1.02
N TRP A 87 9.07 -8.62 2.17
CA TRP A 87 8.01 -8.71 3.16
C TRP A 87 6.64 -8.36 2.57
N LEU A 88 6.51 -7.25 1.83
CA LEU A 88 5.23 -6.86 1.23
C LEU A 88 4.76 -7.86 0.15
N ILE A 89 5.70 -8.44 -0.62
CA ILE A 89 5.40 -9.50 -1.58
C ILE A 89 4.87 -10.74 -0.85
N ASP A 90 5.50 -11.12 0.26
CA ASP A 90 5.12 -12.31 1.02
C ASP A 90 3.75 -12.13 1.68
N ILE A 91 3.43 -10.93 2.20
CA ILE A 91 2.09 -10.54 2.66
C ILE A 91 1.06 -10.64 1.52
N HIS A 92 1.36 -10.11 0.34
CA HIS A 92 0.43 -10.16 -0.81
C HIS A 92 0.22 -11.61 -1.28
N ASN A 93 1.26 -12.44 -1.29
CA ASN A 93 1.17 -13.87 -1.61
C ASN A 93 0.36 -14.66 -0.58
N ALA A 94 0.43 -14.32 0.70
CA ALA A 94 -0.45 -14.90 1.71
C ALA A 94 -1.93 -14.59 1.40
N VAL A 95 -2.24 -13.34 1.00
CA VAL A 95 -3.60 -12.98 0.53
C VAL A 95 -3.97 -13.73 -0.76
N ASN A 96 -3.05 -13.91 -1.70
CA ASN A 96 -3.32 -14.69 -2.90
C ASN A 96 -3.67 -16.15 -2.56
N THR A 97 -2.97 -16.74 -1.58
CA THR A 97 -3.23 -18.11 -1.11
C THR A 97 -4.65 -18.23 -0.54
N ASP A 98 -5.06 -17.32 0.35
CA ASP A 98 -6.43 -17.26 0.88
C ASP A 98 -7.50 -17.17 -0.22
N LEU A 99 -7.18 -16.48 -1.31
CA LEU A 99 -8.07 -16.26 -2.44
C LEU A 99 -7.91 -17.30 -3.56
N ARG A 100 -7.11 -18.36 -3.36
CA ARG A 100 -6.79 -19.37 -4.38
C ARG A 100 -6.25 -18.77 -5.69
N LYS A 101 -5.50 -17.68 -5.58
CA LYS A 101 -4.77 -17.04 -6.68
C LYS A 101 -3.33 -17.56 -6.74
N PRO A 102 -2.67 -17.49 -7.91
CA PRO A 102 -1.28 -17.92 -8.03
C PRO A 102 -0.35 -17.18 -7.06
N VAL A 103 0.48 -17.95 -6.34
CA VAL A 103 1.62 -17.42 -5.58
C VAL A 103 2.72 -17.02 -6.57
N LEU A 104 3.18 -15.77 -6.48
CA LEU A 104 4.21 -15.26 -7.38
C LEU A 104 5.59 -15.38 -6.73
N SER A 105 6.57 -15.89 -7.48
CA SER A 105 7.98 -15.71 -7.10
C SER A 105 8.30 -14.22 -6.97
N ARG A 106 9.23 -13.85 -6.10
CA ARG A 106 9.67 -12.46 -5.90
C ARG A 106 10.06 -11.77 -7.22
N LYS A 107 10.71 -12.49 -8.14
CA LYS A 107 11.03 -11.97 -9.49
C LYS A 107 9.78 -11.59 -10.28
N LYS A 108 8.86 -12.55 -10.47
CA LYS A 108 7.58 -12.32 -11.17
C LYS A 108 6.70 -11.25 -10.51
N ALA A 109 6.73 -11.16 -9.17
CA ALA A 109 5.99 -10.14 -8.44
C ALA A 109 6.53 -8.73 -8.77
N ARG A 110 7.86 -8.55 -8.78
CA ARG A 110 8.51 -7.27 -9.13
C ARG A 110 8.22 -6.84 -10.57
N GLU A 111 8.19 -7.76 -11.52
CA GLU A 111 7.84 -7.47 -12.93
C GLU A 111 6.43 -6.88 -13.08
N LYS A 112 5.54 -7.10 -12.11
CA LYS A 112 4.17 -6.55 -12.09
C LYS A 112 4.05 -5.22 -11.37
N ILE A 113 5.08 -4.76 -10.67
CA ILE A 113 5.05 -3.48 -9.95
C ILE A 113 5.10 -2.36 -10.97
N VAL A 114 4.16 -1.43 -10.87
CA VAL A 114 4.09 -0.24 -11.75
C VAL A 114 4.44 1.02 -10.94
N PRO A 115 5.01 2.05 -11.60
CA PRO A 115 5.35 3.30 -10.91
C PRO A 115 4.14 3.94 -10.22
N LEU A 116 4.35 4.41 -8.98
CA LEU A 116 3.34 5.11 -8.20
C LEU A 116 2.94 6.44 -8.86
N LYS A 117 1.63 6.62 -9.14
CA LYS A 117 1.07 7.89 -9.61
C LYS A 117 0.36 8.61 -8.46
N GLN A 118 0.43 9.94 -8.43
CA GLN A 118 -0.25 10.75 -7.41
C GLN A 118 -1.77 10.50 -7.38
N GLY A 119 -2.38 10.23 -8.54
CA GLY A 119 -3.79 9.86 -8.65
C GLY A 119 -4.16 8.55 -7.94
N ASP A 120 -3.24 7.59 -7.83
CA ASP A 120 -3.48 6.30 -7.15
C ASP A 120 -3.65 6.51 -5.64
N VAL A 121 -2.81 7.36 -5.04
CA VAL A 121 -2.87 7.72 -3.63
C VAL A 121 -4.21 8.40 -3.30
N LYS A 122 -4.60 9.41 -4.11
CA LYS A 122 -5.88 10.10 -3.95
C LYS A 122 -7.05 9.12 -4.05
N LYS A 123 -6.99 8.18 -4.98
CA LYS A 123 -8.03 7.16 -5.18
C LYS A 123 -8.11 6.19 -4.01
N MET A 124 -6.97 5.72 -3.49
CA MET A 124 -6.91 4.86 -2.30
C MET A 124 -7.54 5.54 -1.08
N LEU A 125 -7.13 6.78 -0.78
CA LEU A 125 -7.70 7.55 0.33
C LEU A 125 -9.20 7.82 0.13
N GLY A 126 -9.63 8.03 -1.12
CA GLY A 126 -11.04 8.15 -1.48
C GLY A 126 -11.85 6.94 -1.03
N PHE A 127 -11.41 5.72 -1.36
CA PHE A 127 -12.10 4.49 -0.93
C PHE A 127 -12.18 4.36 0.59
N ILE A 128 -11.08 4.63 1.29
CA ILE A 128 -11.03 4.55 2.75
C ILE A 128 -11.98 5.58 3.38
N ARG A 129 -11.94 6.84 2.93
CA ARG A 129 -12.83 7.90 3.45
C ARG A 129 -14.30 7.60 3.18
N THR A 130 -14.66 7.16 1.97
CA THR A 130 -16.04 6.78 1.63
C THR A 130 -16.55 5.67 2.55
N ASN A 131 -15.72 4.66 2.84
CA ASN A 131 -16.08 3.61 3.79
C ASN A 131 -16.27 4.15 5.21
N MET A 132 -15.41 5.06 5.68
CA MET A 132 -15.52 5.68 7.00
C MET A 132 -16.80 6.50 7.15
N VAL A 133 -17.19 7.25 6.11
CA VAL A 133 -18.44 8.04 6.10
C VAL A 133 -19.67 7.14 6.12
N LYS A 134 -19.72 6.13 5.23
CA LYS A 134 -20.87 5.23 5.09
C LYS A 134 -21.11 4.37 6.33
N ASN A 135 -20.03 3.91 6.97
CA ASN A 135 -20.14 2.90 8.02
C ASN A 135 -20.04 3.46 9.44
N ARG A 136 -19.67 4.73 9.58
CA ARG A 136 -19.44 5.44 10.85
C ARG A 136 -18.77 4.53 11.89
N PRO A 137 -17.56 4.02 11.62
CA PRO A 137 -16.92 3.06 12.50
C PRO A 137 -16.50 3.69 13.84
N PRO A 138 -16.14 2.87 14.85
CA PRO A 138 -15.76 3.33 16.18
C PRO A 138 -14.62 4.36 16.17
N ARG A 139 -14.46 5.14 17.26
CA ARG A 139 -13.44 6.21 17.37
C ARG A 139 -12.00 5.73 17.04
N SER A 140 -11.66 4.49 17.41
CA SER A 140 -10.37 3.87 17.11
C SER A 140 -10.05 3.81 15.61
N TYR A 141 -11.07 3.65 14.75
CA TYR A 141 -10.90 3.64 13.30
C TYR A 141 -10.58 5.03 12.74
N ARG A 142 -11.18 6.08 13.32
CA ARG A 142 -10.88 7.46 12.94
C ARG A 142 -9.45 7.86 13.31
N ALA A 143 -8.96 7.38 14.45
CA ALA A 143 -7.56 7.54 14.83
C ALA A 143 -6.63 6.84 13.82
N GLY A 144 -6.97 5.60 13.41
CA GLY A 144 -6.24 4.88 12.38
C GLY A 144 -6.16 5.63 11.03
N LEU A 145 -7.23 6.30 10.60
CA LEU A 145 -7.18 7.12 9.38
C LEU A 145 -6.23 8.32 9.50
N LYS A 146 -6.25 9.01 10.64
CA LYS A 146 -5.32 10.13 10.87
C LYS A 146 -3.86 9.67 10.82
N ILE A 147 -3.57 8.53 11.45
CA ILE A 147 -2.23 7.92 11.43
C ILE A 147 -1.83 7.56 10.00
N LEU A 148 -2.73 6.93 9.24
CA LEU A 148 -2.49 6.58 7.83
C LEU A 148 -2.15 7.84 7.01
N GLU A 149 -2.96 8.89 7.11
CA GLU A 149 -2.77 10.13 6.35
C GLU A 149 -1.48 10.85 6.75
N GLN A 150 -1.15 10.88 8.05
CA GLN A 150 0.08 11.47 8.57
C GLN A 150 1.32 10.79 7.99
N HIS A 151 1.43 9.46 8.12
CA HIS A 151 2.60 8.73 7.64
C HIS A 151 2.71 8.74 6.12
N LEU A 152 1.58 8.64 5.42
CA LEU A 152 1.55 8.77 3.97
C LEU A 152 2.02 10.16 3.51
N GLY A 153 1.63 11.21 4.24
CA GLY A 153 2.10 12.58 4.00
C GLY A 153 3.61 12.73 4.20
N GLN A 154 4.15 12.20 5.29
CA GLN A 154 5.60 12.19 5.57
C GLN A 154 6.39 11.47 4.48
N ILE A 155 5.90 10.31 4.02
CA ILE A 155 6.57 9.54 2.96
C ILE A 155 6.55 10.32 1.65
N LEU A 156 5.38 10.82 1.24
CA LEU A 156 5.23 11.49 -0.04
C LEU A 156 5.98 12.83 -0.10
N SER A 157 6.08 13.58 1.00
CA SER A 157 6.83 14.85 1.01
C SER A 157 8.33 14.62 0.73
N VAL A 158 8.89 13.56 1.30
CA VAL A 158 10.30 13.19 1.12
C VAL A 158 10.55 12.61 -0.27
N VAL A 159 9.75 11.61 -0.69
CA VAL A 159 9.92 10.95 -2.01
C VAL A 159 9.76 11.94 -3.16
N THR A 160 8.78 12.86 -3.08
CA THR A 160 8.60 13.88 -4.14
C THR A 160 9.72 14.92 -4.16
N SER A 161 10.34 15.21 -3.02
CA SER A 161 11.50 16.11 -2.96
C SER A 161 12.73 15.48 -3.64
N PHE A 162 12.99 14.19 -3.42
CA PHE A 162 14.08 13.47 -4.09
C PHE A 162 13.93 13.42 -5.61
N ARG A 163 12.70 13.25 -6.11
CA ARG A 163 12.42 13.27 -7.57
C ARG A 163 12.73 14.62 -8.22
N LYS A 164 12.58 15.73 -7.49
CA LYS A 164 12.91 17.07 -7.99
C LYS A 164 14.42 17.34 -8.03
N ILE A 165 15.22 16.58 -7.28
CA ILE A 165 16.68 16.73 -7.20
C ILE A 165 17.40 15.79 -8.18
N SER A 166 16.69 14.87 -8.84
CA SER A 166 17.28 13.96 -9.82
C SER A 166 17.92 14.74 -10.99
N PRO A 167 19.16 14.42 -11.41
CA PRO A 167 19.88 15.19 -12.41
C PRO A 167 19.14 15.19 -13.75
N PRO A 168 19.33 16.23 -14.59
CA PRO A 168 18.70 16.30 -15.91
C PRO A 168 19.02 15.04 -16.71
N ALA A 169 18.05 14.58 -17.50
CA ALA A 169 18.20 13.42 -18.35
C ALA A 169 19.50 13.51 -19.17
N PRO A 170 20.25 12.39 -19.33
CA PRO A 170 21.47 12.42 -20.13
C PRO A 170 21.17 12.95 -21.53
N PRO A 171 22.06 13.78 -22.12
CA PRO A 171 21.82 14.35 -23.43
C PRO A 171 21.53 13.24 -24.43
N ARG A 172 20.48 13.43 -25.24
CA ARG A 172 20.09 12.46 -26.29
C ARG A 172 21.32 12.22 -27.17
N ARG A 173 21.80 10.96 -27.21
CA ARG A 173 22.87 10.57 -28.15
C ARG A 173 22.39 10.92 -29.56
N ARG A 174 23.18 11.72 -30.29
CA ARG A 174 22.88 12.01 -31.70
C ARG A 174 22.82 10.68 -32.46
N PRO A 175 21.82 10.48 -33.34
CA PRO A 175 21.79 9.29 -34.18
C PRO A 175 23.09 9.22 -35.02
N PRO A 176 23.60 8.02 -35.30
CA PRO A 176 24.80 7.87 -36.11
C PRO A 176 24.57 8.49 -37.50
N PRO A 177 25.61 9.09 -38.11
CA PRO A 177 25.48 9.66 -39.45
C PRO A 177 25.06 8.58 -40.44
N ARG A 178 24.02 8.88 -41.24
CA ARG A 178 23.61 7.99 -42.34
C ARG A 178 24.77 7.83 -43.30
N SER A 179 25.25 6.61 -43.47
CA SER A 179 26.20 6.25 -44.53
C SER A 179 25.59 6.64 -45.87
N ARG A 180 26.19 7.60 -46.57
CA ARG A 180 25.89 7.84 -47.98
C ARG A 180 26.41 6.65 -48.77
N SER A 181 25.51 5.88 -49.38
CA SER A 181 25.87 4.86 -50.34
C SER A 181 26.50 5.54 -51.56
N ALA A 182 27.74 5.20 -51.87
CA ALA A 182 28.41 5.61 -53.09
C ALA A 182 27.72 4.95 -54.29
N ARG A 183 27.38 5.75 -55.29
CA ARG A 183 27.18 5.35 -56.68
C ARG A 183 28.00 6.31 -57.53
#